data_AF-N9VCS4-F1
#
_entry.id   AF-N9VCS4-F1
#
_cell.length_a   1.000
_cell.length_b   1.000
_cell.length_c   1.000
_cell.angle_alpha   90.00
_cell.angle_beta   90.00
_cell.angle_gamma   90.00
#
_symmetry.space_group_name_H-M   'P 1'
#
loop_
_entity.id
_entity.type
_entity.pdbx_description
1 polymer ?
#
loop_
_entity_poly.entity_id
_entity_poly.type
_entity_poly.pdbx_seq_one_letter_code
_entity_poly.pdbx_strand_id
1 'polypeptide(L)'
;MPGLNKNRKRPITLVFRVSSNEAKQINERIAISGLPRGKYFIKTFLGQEITMKGGKFESDRLSLEFKRLYEKICSLKRDEEINDVLEECIALMKELKPYFPVVEGHKDEDDFPELDDPFIDVEIF
;
A
#
# COMPACT_ATOMS: atom_id res chain seq x y z
N MET A 1 -19.91 -17.38 -26.54
CA MET A 1 -19.49 -18.66 -25.93
C MET A 1 -19.53 -18.53 -24.41
N PRO A 2 -20.57 -19.05 -23.72
CA PRO A 2 -20.64 -19.04 -22.26
C PRO A 2 -19.99 -20.34 -21.73
N GLY A 3 -18.85 -20.25 -21.03
CA GLY A 3 -18.30 -21.49 -20.45
C GLY A 3 -16.97 -21.46 -19.69
N LEU A 4 -16.07 -20.50 -19.87
CA LEU A 4 -14.66 -20.82 -19.58
C LEU A 4 -14.01 -20.21 -18.34
N ASN A 5 -14.76 -19.73 -17.34
CA ASN A 5 -14.13 -19.11 -16.15
C ASN A 5 -14.59 -19.63 -14.78
N LYS A 6 -15.49 -20.63 -14.71
CA LYS A 6 -16.08 -21.04 -13.42
C LYS A 6 -15.12 -21.75 -12.44
N ASN A 7 -14.04 -22.40 -12.90
CA ASN A 7 -13.13 -23.18 -12.03
C ASN A 7 -11.63 -22.88 -12.25
N ARG A 8 -11.27 -21.69 -12.74
CA ARG A 8 -9.84 -21.33 -12.87
C ARG A 8 -9.31 -20.84 -11.54
N LYS A 9 -8.14 -21.36 -11.11
CA LYS A 9 -7.42 -20.85 -9.92
C LYS A 9 -7.13 -19.34 -10.01
N ARG A 10 -7.02 -18.80 -11.23
CA ARG A 10 -6.76 -17.38 -11.51
C ARG A 10 -7.64 -16.93 -12.68
N PRO A 11 -8.86 -16.42 -12.43
CA PRO A 11 -9.80 -16.06 -13.48
C PRO A 11 -9.60 -14.65 -14.05
N ILE A 12 -8.81 -13.81 -13.37
CA ILE A 12 -8.59 -12.39 -13.69
C ILE A 12 -7.35 -12.24 -14.59
N THR A 13 -7.47 -11.43 -15.64
CA THR A 13 -6.38 -11.09 -16.55
C THR A 13 -5.95 -9.64 -16.32
N LEU A 14 -4.65 -9.43 -16.06
CA LEU A 14 -4.03 -8.11 -16.00
C LEU A 14 -3.25 -7.85 -17.30
N VAL A 15 -3.54 -6.75 -18.00
CA VAL A 15 -2.88 -6.36 -19.26
C VAL A 15 -2.38 -4.93 -19.15
N PHE A 16 -1.13 -4.70 -19.52
CA PHE A 16 -0.51 -3.37 -19.58
C PHE A 16 0.24 -3.21 -20.90
N ARG A 17 0.36 -1.96 -21.37
CA ARG A 17 1.17 -1.63 -22.56
C ARG A 17 2.59 -1.29 -22.12
N VAL A 18 3.56 -1.74 -22.90
CA VAL A 18 4.98 -1.48 -22.69
C VAL A 18 5.64 -1.03 -23.98
N SER A 19 6.67 -0.21 -23.86
CA SER A 19 7.59 0.07 -24.95
C SER A 19 8.42 -1.17 -25.33
N SER A 20 9.05 -1.13 -26.50
CA SER A 20 9.90 -2.22 -26.98
C SER A 20 11.13 -2.45 -26.09
N ASN A 21 11.68 -1.40 -25.47
CA ASN A 21 12.81 -1.50 -24.54
C ASN A 21 12.38 -2.17 -23.23
N GLU A 22 11.29 -1.72 -22.61
CA GLU A 22 10.75 -2.33 -21.39
C GLU A 22 10.43 -3.82 -21.59
N ALA A 23 9.84 -4.18 -22.74
CA ALA A 23 9.54 -5.57 -23.07
C ALA A 23 10.80 -6.45 -23.11
N LYS A 24 11.92 -5.94 -23.65
CA LYS A 24 13.20 -6.68 -23.67
C LYS A 24 13.71 -6.91 -22.25
N GLN A 25 13.79 -5.86 -21.44
CA GLN A 25 14.26 -5.94 -20.05
C GLN A 25 13.41 -6.91 -19.22
N ILE A 26 12.09 -6.87 -19.38
CA ILE A 26 11.18 -7.79 -18.68
C ILE A 26 11.44 -9.25 -19.10
N ASN A 27 11.58 -9.52 -20.40
CA ASN A 27 11.83 -10.88 -20.89
C ASN A 27 13.19 -11.41 -20.42
N GLU A 28 14.23 -10.58 -20.41
CA GLU A 28 15.55 -10.94 -19.88
C GLU A 28 15.49 -11.30 -18.39
N ARG A 29 14.82 -10.46 -17.58
CA ARG A 29 14.63 -10.76 -16.15
C ARG A 29 13.85 -12.06 -15.91
N ILE A 30 12.83 -12.32 -16.73
CA ILE A 30 12.08 -13.58 -16.68
C ILE A 30 13.00 -14.76 -17.02
N ALA A 31 13.82 -14.64 -18.07
CA ALA A 31 14.76 -15.67 -18.47
C ALA A 31 15.79 -15.97 -17.37
N ILE A 32 16.36 -14.94 -16.76
CA ILE A 32 17.32 -15.05 -15.65
C ILE A 32 16.65 -15.71 -14.43
N SER A 33 15.40 -15.38 -14.14
CA SER A 33 14.69 -15.92 -12.97
C SER A 33 14.37 -17.42 -13.07
N GLY A 34 14.36 -18.00 -14.27
CA GLY A 34 13.94 -19.38 -14.53
C GLY A 34 12.45 -19.66 -14.26
N LEU A 35 11.65 -18.63 -13.94
CA LEU A 35 10.24 -18.77 -13.63
C LEU A 35 9.36 -18.61 -14.89
N PRO A 36 8.24 -19.35 -14.99
CA PRO A 36 7.22 -19.06 -15.99
C PRO A 36 6.69 -17.63 -15.84
N ARG A 37 6.43 -16.93 -16.96
CA ARG A 37 5.97 -15.52 -17.00
C ARG A 37 4.91 -15.20 -15.95
N GLY A 38 3.83 -15.99 -15.88
CA GLY A 38 2.74 -15.76 -14.94
C GLY A 38 3.14 -15.89 -13.46
N LYS A 39 4.10 -16.76 -13.12
CA LYS A 39 4.63 -16.87 -11.75
C LYS A 39 5.57 -15.70 -11.42
N TYR A 40 6.41 -15.31 -12.38
CA TYR A 40 7.32 -14.17 -12.23
C TYR A 40 6.56 -12.88 -11.95
N PHE A 41 5.56 -12.55 -12.76
CA PHE A 41 4.78 -11.32 -12.57
C PHE A 41 4.07 -11.29 -11.22
N ILE A 42 3.43 -12.39 -10.82
CA ILE A 42 2.73 -12.45 -9.53
C ILE A 42 3.70 -12.28 -8.37
N LYS A 43 4.87 -12.93 -8.42
CA LYS A 43 5.90 -12.77 -7.38
C LYS A 43 6.46 -11.35 -7.36
N THR A 44 6.60 -10.72 -8.52
CA THR A 44 7.12 -9.35 -8.64
C THR A 44 6.12 -8.34 -8.08
N PHE A 45 4.84 -8.44 -8.45
CA PHE A 45 3.80 -7.51 -7.98
C PHE A 45 3.46 -7.70 -6.50
N LEU A 46 3.41 -8.93 -6.00
CA LEU A 46 3.16 -9.20 -4.57
C LEU A 46 4.40 -9.04 -3.68
N GLY A 47 5.60 -9.01 -4.27
CA GLY A 47 6.87 -8.91 -3.56
C GLY A 47 7.46 -7.51 -3.56
N GLN A 48 6.75 -6.50 -4.06
CA GLN A 48 7.18 -5.11 -3.99
C GLN A 48 7.10 -4.62 -2.55
N GLU A 49 8.27 -4.34 -1.97
CA GLU A 49 8.39 -3.69 -0.67
C GLU A 49 8.14 -2.19 -0.83
N ILE A 50 7.09 -1.68 -0.19
CA ILE A 50 6.82 -0.23 -0.14
C ILE A 50 7.74 0.37 0.93
N THR A 51 8.86 0.95 0.52
CA THR A 51 9.78 1.62 1.45
C THR A 51 9.31 3.05 1.72
N MET A 52 8.82 3.31 2.94
CA MET A 52 8.45 4.65 3.39
C MET A 52 9.65 5.28 4.10
N LYS A 53 10.17 6.40 3.59
CA LYS A 53 11.21 7.19 4.26
C LYS A 53 10.53 8.28 5.08
N GLY A 54 10.43 8.08 6.39
CA GLY A 54 9.97 9.09 7.34
C GLY A 54 10.88 9.09 8.57
N GLY A 55 10.99 10.23 9.26
CA GLY A 55 11.62 10.27 10.58
C GLY A 55 10.79 9.48 11.61
N LYS A 56 11.41 8.98 12.68
CA LYS A 56 10.72 8.17 13.72
C LYS A 56 9.40 8.81 14.19
N PHE A 57 9.43 10.11 14.49
CA PHE A 57 8.26 10.87 14.94
C PHE A 57 7.15 10.95 13.88
N GLU A 58 7.50 11.21 12.63
CA GLU A 58 6.54 11.30 11.52
C GLU A 58 5.89 9.95 11.25
N SER A 59 6.68 8.87 11.29
CA SER A 59 6.19 7.51 11.13
C SER A 59 5.27 7.08 12.27
N ASP A 60 5.59 7.45 13.52
CA ASP A 60 4.76 7.13 14.70
C ASP A 60 3.43 7.89 14.65
N ARG A 61 3.46 9.20 14.34
CA ARG A 61 2.26 10.02 14.17
C ARG A 61 1.38 9.50 13.04
N LEU A 62 1.98 9.14 11.91
CA LEU A 62 1.26 8.59 10.76
C LEU A 62 0.63 7.25 11.10
N SER A 63 1.31 6.38 11.83
CA SER A 63 0.78 5.09 12.29
C SER A 63 -0.44 5.25 13.22
N LEU A 64 -0.42 6.26 14.09
CA LEU A 64 -1.56 6.55 14.97
C LEU A 64 -2.79 7.03 14.19
N GLU A 65 -2.60 7.94 13.24
CA GLU A 65 -3.69 8.39 12.37
C GLU A 65 -4.23 7.25 11.51
N PHE A 66 -3.34 6.35 11.05
CA PHE A 66 -3.73 5.14 10.33
C PHE A 66 -4.64 4.24 11.17
N LYS A 67 -4.32 4.05 12.44
CA LYS A 67 -5.14 3.29 13.39
C LYS A 67 -6.51 3.93 13.60
N ARG A 68 -6.55 5.26 13.82
CA ARG A 68 -7.80 6.02 13.97
C ARG A 68 -8.70 5.90 12.73
N LEU A 69 -8.11 5.97 11.55
CA LEU A 69 -8.81 5.84 10.28
C LEU A 69 -9.39 4.42 10.12
N TYR A 70 -8.61 3.39 10.46
CA TYR A 70 -9.06 2.00 10.44
C TYR A 70 -10.25 1.76 11.38
N GLU A 71 -10.16 2.24 12.63
CA GLU A 71 -11.23 2.11 13.61
C GLU A 71 -12.52 2.81 13.16
N LYS A 72 -12.40 4.01 12.57
CA LYS A 72 -13.54 4.73 11.98
C LYS A 72 -14.19 3.91 10.86
N ILE A 73 -13.41 3.40 9.91
CA ILE A 73 -13.94 2.56 8.81
C ILE A 73 -14.66 1.33 9.35
N CYS A 74 -14.11 0.66 10.38
CA CYS A 74 -14.77 -0.49 11.01
C CYS A 74 -16.05 -0.12 11.78
N SER A 75 -16.15 1.11 12.29
CA SER A 75 -17.31 1.59 13.04
C SER A 75 -18.47 2.10 12.18
N LEU A 76 -18.22 2.37 10.88
CA LEU A 76 -19.26 2.81 9.96
C LEU A 76 -20.32 1.72 9.77
N LYS A 77 -21.59 2.13 9.73
CA LYS A 77 -22.69 1.22 9.44
C LYS A 77 -22.55 0.72 8.00
N ARG A 78 -22.78 -0.57 7.83
CA ARG A 78 -22.80 -1.21 6.51
C ARG A 78 -24.14 -0.92 5.85
N ASP A 79 -24.13 0.05 4.96
CA ASP A 79 -25.22 0.27 3.99
C ASP A 79 -24.90 -0.53 2.72
N GLU A 80 -25.92 -1.10 2.07
CA GLU A 80 -25.76 -1.95 0.87
C GLU A 80 -25.01 -1.23 -0.27
N GLU A 81 -25.13 0.10 -0.36
CA GLU A 81 -24.47 0.93 -1.38
C GLU A 81 -22.99 1.20 -1.10
N ILE A 82 -22.56 1.15 0.17
CA ILE A 82 -21.21 1.57 0.61
C ILE A 82 -20.36 0.34 1.02
N ASN A 83 -20.98 -0.83 1.20
CA ASN A 83 -20.29 -2.02 1.69
C ASN A 83 -19.13 -2.46 0.78
N ASP A 84 -19.29 -2.40 -0.55
CA ASP A 84 -18.22 -2.75 -1.49
C ASP A 84 -17.01 -1.80 -1.33
N VAL A 85 -17.27 -0.49 -1.22
CA VAL A 85 -16.23 0.52 -1.02
C VAL A 85 -15.55 0.35 0.34
N LEU A 86 -16.31 0.04 1.39
CA LEU A 86 -15.76 -0.24 2.72
C LEU A 86 -14.87 -1.49 2.71
N GLU A 87 -15.26 -2.54 1.99
CA GLU A 87 -14.45 -3.75 1.85
C GLU A 87 -13.15 -3.49 1.09
N GLU A 88 -13.18 -2.69 0.02
CA GLU A 88 -11.99 -2.23 -0.69
C GLU A 88 -11.08 -1.42 0.22
N CYS A 89 -11.62 -0.44 0.97
CA CYS A 89 -10.84 0.35 1.92
C CYS A 89 -10.20 -0.53 3.00
N ILE A 90 -10.93 -1.50 3.56
CA ILE A 90 -10.40 -2.43 4.56
C ILE A 90 -9.29 -3.30 3.97
N ALA A 91 -9.43 -3.75 2.72
CA ALA A 91 -8.40 -4.52 2.02
C ALA A 91 -7.12 -3.70 1.85
N LEU A 92 -7.23 -2.45 1.39
CA LEU A 92 -6.10 -1.52 1.26
C LEU A 92 -5.42 -1.28 2.61
N MET A 93 -6.18 -1.05 3.68
CA MET A 93 -5.63 -0.84 5.02
C MET A 93 -4.88 -2.08 5.55
N LYS A 94 -5.34 -3.29 5.22
CA LYS A 94 -4.64 -4.53 5.59
C LYS A 94 -3.31 -4.70 4.85
N GLU A 95 -3.26 -4.32 3.58
CA GLU A 95 -2.00 -4.33 2.81
C GLU A 95 -1.00 -3.29 3.32
N LEU A 96 -1.48 -2.19 3.89
CA LEU A 96 -0.64 -1.11 4.41
C LEU A 96 -0.18 -1.36 5.87
N LYS A 97 -0.86 -2.23 6.62
CA LYS A 97 -0.50 -2.58 8.01
C LYS A 97 0.99 -2.95 8.24
N PRO A 98 1.68 -3.70 7.36
CA PRO A 98 3.09 -4.05 7.56
C PRO A 98 4.03 -2.84 7.58
N TYR A 99 3.61 -1.72 6.99
CA TYR A 99 4.41 -0.49 6.89
C TYR A 99 4.16 0.48 8.05
N PHE A 100 3.13 0.23 8.86
CA PHE A 100 2.77 1.04 10.02
C PHE A 100 2.72 0.16 11.28
N PRO A 101 3.86 -0.37 11.75
CA PRO A 101 3.90 -1.10 13.00
C PRO A 101 3.43 -0.17 14.12
N VAL A 102 2.35 -0.54 14.79
CA VAL A 102 1.88 0.18 15.98
C VAL A 102 2.95 0.01 17.04
N VAL A 103 3.67 1.08 17.35
CA VAL A 103 4.59 1.12 18.48
C VAL A 103 3.72 1.08 19.74
N GLU A 104 3.75 -0.05 20.46
CA GLU A 104 3.15 -0.13 21.79
C GLU A 104 3.99 0.71 22.76
N GLY A 105 3.58 1.97 22.91
CA GLY A 105 3.80 2.85 24.07
C GLY A 105 5.18 2.92 24.70
N HIS A 106 5.86 4.04 24.50
CA HIS A 106 6.40 4.74 25.66
C HIS A 106 5.37 5.78 26.12
N LYS A 107 4.75 5.49 27.27
CA LYS A 107 4.17 6.55 28.10
C LYS A 107 5.36 7.33 28.63
N ASP A 108 5.53 8.54 28.15
CA ASP A 108 6.06 9.62 28.96
C ASP A 108 5.20 10.84 28.60
N GLU A 109 4.35 11.21 29.57
CA GLU A 109 3.80 12.55 29.64
C GLU A 109 4.98 13.52 29.83
N ASP A 110 4.81 14.74 29.34
CA ASP A 110 5.48 15.99 29.73
C ASP A 110 6.28 16.71 28.61
N ASP A 111 5.83 17.94 28.39
CA ASP A 111 6.38 19.04 27.59
C ASP A 111 6.56 18.84 26.08
N PHE A 112 5.50 19.17 25.34
CA PHE A 112 5.65 19.69 23.98
C PHE A 112 6.11 21.15 24.07
N PRO A 113 7.35 21.51 23.68
CA PRO A 113 7.63 22.89 23.34
C PRO A 113 6.85 23.23 22.07
N GLU A 114 6.17 24.37 22.07
CA GLU A 114 5.61 24.99 20.87
C GLU A 114 6.72 25.05 19.81
N LEU A 115 6.58 24.22 18.76
CA LEU A 115 7.44 24.32 17.59
C LEU A 115 7.00 25.57 16.84
N ASP A 116 7.74 26.67 17.02
CA ASP A 116 7.80 27.75 16.04
C ASP A 116 8.26 27.13 14.71
N ASP A 117 7.34 26.97 13.77
CA ASP A 117 7.61 26.48 12.42
C ASP A 117 8.64 27.39 11.72
N PRO A 118 9.89 26.94 11.46
CA PRO A 118 10.91 27.77 10.84
C PRO A 118 10.85 27.75 9.30
N PHE A 119 9.76 27.24 8.71
CA PHE A 119 9.60 27.04 7.27
C PHE A 119 8.61 28.02 6.60
N ILE A 120 8.14 29.02 7.33
CA ILE A 120 7.52 30.20 6.73
C ILE A 120 8.61 31.27 6.69
N ASP A 121 8.92 31.76 5.48
CA ASP A 121 9.93 32.78 5.16
C ASP A 121 11.35 32.28 4.89
N VAL A 122 11.51 31.55 3.78
CA VAL A 122 12.69 31.79 2.93
C VAL A 122 12.20 32.39 1.63
N GLU A 123 12.23 33.73 1.59
CA GLU A 123 12.16 34.53 0.37
C GLU A 123 13.21 33.99 -0.62
N ILE A 124 12.72 33.52 -1.76
CA ILE A 124 13.56 33.22 -2.92
C ILE A 124 13.96 34.59 -3.50
N PHE A 125 15.21 35.00 -3.27
CA PHE A 125 15.88 35.97 -4.13
C PHE A 125 16.50 35.26 -5.33
#